data_AF-A0A1B1A553-F1
#
_entry.id   AF-A0A1B1A553-F1
#
_cell.length_a   1.000
_cell.length_b   1.000
_cell.length_c   1.000
_cell.angle_alpha   90.00
_cell.angle_beta   90.00
_cell.angle_gamma   90.00
#
_symmetry.space_group_name_H-M   'P 1'
#
loop_
_entity.id
_entity.type
_entity.pdbx_description
1 polymer ?
#
loop_
_entity_poly.entity_id
_entity_poly.type
_entity_poly.pdbx_seq_one_letter_code
_entity_poly.pdbx_strand_id
1 'polypeptide(L)'
;MDESVPGDGMDRLEPDDTNLKQAFQQMETQAAALQAARASGDQSAFDQALTALRRAQVTFLRELNKFPADTARFLAERQGDLLDGVALDALAELSPDGTPDTPTPDPSDKE
;
A
#
# COMPACT_ATOMS: atom_id res chain seq x y z
N MET A 1 -12.28 8.41 52.35
CA MET A 1 -11.26 8.32 51.29
C MET A 1 -11.48 6.99 50.61
N ASP A 2 -12.09 7.00 49.44
CA ASP A 2 -11.98 5.90 48.47
C ASP A 2 -12.16 6.54 47.10
N GLU A 3 -11.06 7.10 46.61
CA GLU A 3 -10.97 7.66 45.28
C GLU A 3 -10.69 6.48 44.36
N SER A 4 -11.76 5.87 43.86
CA SER A 4 -11.71 4.91 42.76
C SER A 4 -11.16 5.64 41.53
N VAL A 5 -9.84 5.63 41.37
CA VAL A 5 -9.18 6.09 40.14
C VAL A 5 -9.68 5.20 39.00
N PRO A 6 -10.32 5.74 37.95
CA PRO A 6 -10.54 4.98 36.74
C PRO A 6 -9.17 4.76 36.12
N GLY A 7 -8.58 3.59 36.35
CA GLY A 7 -7.34 3.18 35.71
C GLY A 7 -7.50 3.33 34.21
N ASP A 8 -6.61 4.14 33.62
CA ASP A 8 -6.51 4.46 32.20
C ASP A 8 -6.81 3.25 31.32
N GLY A 9 -7.90 3.33 30.55
CA GLY A 9 -8.27 2.32 29.55
C GLY A 9 -7.29 2.20 28.38
N MET A 10 -6.09 2.78 28.49
CA MET A 10 -5.00 2.66 27.51
C MET A 10 -4.30 1.29 27.58
N ASP A 11 -4.39 0.57 28.70
CA ASP A 11 -3.72 -0.74 28.88
C ASP A 11 -4.44 -1.93 28.21
N ARG A 12 -5.53 -1.72 27.45
CA ARG A 12 -6.34 -2.82 26.86
C ARG A 12 -6.20 -2.99 25.36
N LEU A 13 -5.39 -2.19 24.70
CA LEU A 13 -5.14 -2.34 23.28
C LEU A 13 -3.63 -2.46 23.09
N GLU A 14 -3.11 -3.68 23.10
CA GLU A 14 -1.81 -3.89 22.47
C GLU A 14 -1.86 -3.29 21.05
N PRO A 15 -0.82 -2.59 20.59
CA PRO A 15 -0.73 -2.14 19.21
C PRO A 15 -0.85 -3.38 18.32
N ASP A 16 -2.00 -3.52 17.67
CA ASP A 16 -2.24 -4.63 16.76
C ASP A 16 -1.59 -4.26 15.42
N ASP A 17 -0.25 -4.29 15.41
CA ASP A 17 0.61 -4.02 14.25
C ASP A 17 0.16 -4.82 13.02
N THR A 18 -0.52 -5.96 13.24
CA THR A 18 -1.19 -6.77 12.23
C THR A 18 -2.15 -5.95 11.38
N ASN A 19 -3.01 -5.13 11.99
CA ASN A 19 -4.01 -4.34 11.27
C ASN A 19 -3.36 -3.21 10.48
N LEU A 20 -2.35 -2.56 11.05
CA LEU A 20 -1.59 -1.51 10.37
C LEU A 20 -0.87 -2.07 9.14
N LYS A 21 -0.14 -3.18 9.31
CA LYS A 21 0.59 -3.86 8.23
C LYS A 21 -0.34 -4.35 7.14
N GLN A 22 -1.45 -4.99 7.49
CA GLN A 22 -2.45 -5.45 6.53
C GLN A 22 -3.09 -4.28 5.76
N ALA A 23 -3.46 -3.20 6.45
CA ALA A 23 -4.01 -2.02 5.80
C ALA A 23 -3.00 -1.40 4.82
N PHE A 24 -1.74 -1.29 5.21
CA PHE A 24 -0.69 -0.78 4.33
C PHE A 24 -0.46 -1.66 3.11
N GLN A 25 -0.33 -2.98 3.29
CA GLN A 25 -0.19 -3.93 2.18
C GLN A 25 -1.38 -3.88 1.22
N GLN A 26 -2.60 -3.77 1.75
CA GLN A 26 -3.78 -3.61 0.90
C GLN A 26 -3.73 -2.29 0.12
N MET A 27 -3.26 -1.19 0.70
CA MET A 27 -3.09 0.05 -0.06
C MET A 27 -2.11 -0.12 -1.21
N GLU A 28 -0.97 -0.79 -1.00
CA GLU A 28 0.02 -1.07 -2.05
C GLU A 28 -0.56 -1.94 -3.16
N THR A 29 -1.20 -3.06 -2.81
CA THR A 29 -1.81 -3.97 -3.78
C THR A 29 -2.90 -3.27 -4.60
N GLN A 30 -3.77 -2.48 -3.97
CA GLN A 30 -4.86 -1.81 -4.68
C GLN A 30 -4.36 -0.62 -5.51
N ALA A 31 -3.26 0.04 -5.12
CA ALA A 31 -2.62 1.04 -5.96
C ALA A 31 -2.05 0.41 -7.26
N ALA A 32 -1.42 -0.75 -7.16
CA ALA A 32 -0.97 -1.52 -8.33
C ALA A 32 -2.17 -1.96 -9.20
N ALA A 33 -3.23 -2.48 -8.58
CA ALA A 33 -4.45 -2.88 -9.29
C ALA A 33 -5.12 -1.70 -10.03
N LEU A 34 -5.13 -0.50 -9.45
CA LEU A 34 -5.61 0.72 -10.10
C LEU A 34 -4.79 1.07 -11.34
N GLN A 35 -3.47 0.95 -11.28
CA GLN A 35 -2.60 1.19 -12.43
C GLN A 35 -2.85 0.17 -13.54
N ALA A 36 -2.94 -1.12 -13.19
CA ALA A 36 -3.24 -2.18 -14.14
C ALA A 36 -4.61 -2.01 -14.80
N ALA A 37 -5.66 -1.72 -14.02
CA ALA A 37 -7.01 -1.48 -14.52
C ALA A 37 -7.07 -0.24 -15.44
N ARG A 38 -6.30 0.81 -15.11
CA ARG A 38 -6.19 2.01 -15.95
C ARG A 38 -5.48 1.71 -17.26
N ALA A 39 -4.43 0.89 -17.25
CA ALA A 39 -3.70 0.50 -18.45
C ALA A 39 -4.55 -0.38 -19.38
N SER A 40 -5.40 -1.25 -18.81
CA SER A 40 -6.29 -2.13 -19.58
C SER A 40 -7.63 -1.48 -19.98
N GLY A 41 -7.96 -0.30 -19.44
CA GLY A 41 -9.25 0.37 -19.66
C GLY A 41 -10.44 -0.31 -18.98
N ASP A 42 -10.20 -1.20 -18.00
CA ASP A 42 -11.25 -1.88 -17.24
C ASP A 42 -11.80 -1.00 -16.11
N GLN A 43 -12.88 -0.28 -16.42
CA GLN A 43 -13.54 0.62 -15.46
C GLN A 43 -14.10 -0.12 -14.24
N SER A 44 -14.58 -1.37 -14.40
CA SER A 44 -15.14 -2.14 -13.29
C SER A 44 -14.04 -2.54 -12.30
N ALA A 45 -12.91 -3.04 -12.81
CA ALA A 45 -11.74 -3.34 -11.99
C ALA A 45 -11.19 -2.09 -11.32
N PHE A 46 -11.18 -0.96 -12.02
CA PHE A 46 -10.76 0.33 -11.47
C PHE A 46 -11.63 0.75 -10.26
N ASP A 47 -12.96 0.71 -10.40
CA ASP A 47 -13.88 1.12 -9.34
C ASP A 47 -13.81 0.19 -8.11
N GLN A 48 -13.59 -1.11 -8.33
CA GLN A 48 -13.37 -2.09 -7.26
C GLN A 48 -12.06 -1.81 -6.51
N ALA A 49 -10.96 -1.63 -7.23
CA ALA A 49 -9.67 -1.32 -6.65
C ALA A 49 -9.69 0.02 -5.90
N LEU A 50 -10.37 1.03 -6.43
CA LEU A 50 -10.55 2.33 -5.78
C LEU A 50 -11.33 2.19 -4.46
N THR A 51 -12.39 1.40 -4.45
CA THR A 51 -13.20 1.15 -3.26
C THR A 51 -12.40 0.42 -2.18
N ALA A 52 -11.64 -0.60 -2.58
CA ALA A 52 -10.77 -1.36 -1.66
C ALA A 52 -9.64 -0.47 -1.10
N LEU A 53 -9.00 0.34 -1.95
CA LEU A 53 -7.96 1.30 -1.53
C LEU A 53 -8.49 2.27 -0.48
N ARG A 54 -9.68 2.86 -0.69
CA ARG A 54 -10.29 3.79 0.28
C ARG A 54 -10.57 3.11 1.62
N ARG A 55 -11.02 1.85 1.63
CA ARG A 55 -11.24 1.10 2.87
C ARG A 55 -9.94 0.88 3.63
N ALA A 56 -8.88 0.47 2.93
CA ALA A 56 -7.56 0.28 3.53
C ALA A 56 -7.00 1.59 4.11
N GLN A 57 -7.15 2.71 3.40
CA GLN A 57 -6.77 4.05 3.88
C GLN A 57 -7.50 4.44 5.18
N VAL A 58 -8.81 4.18 5.27
CA VAL A 58 -9.57 4.47 6.49
C VAL A 58 -9.08 3.65 7.68
N THR A 59 -8.78 2.37 7.47
CA THR A 59 -8.19 1.51 8.52
C THR A 59 -6.82 2.04 8.94
N PHE A 60 -5.96 2.38 7.98
CA PHE A 60 -4.64 2.95 8.26
C PHE A 60 -4.72 4.25 9.07
N LEU A 61 -5.59 5.19 8.68
CA LEU A 61 -5.79 6.45 9.40
C LEU A 61 -6.36 6.24 10.81
N ARG A 62 -7.17 5.21 11.01
CA ARG A 62 -7.68 4.85 12.33
C ARG A 62 -6.55 4.36 13.24
N GLU A 63 -5.68 3.50 12.72
CA GLU A 63 -4.53 3.01 13.48
C GLU A 63 -3.50 4.12 13.73
N LEU A 64 -3.25 5.00 12.76
CA LEU A 64 -2.43 6.21 12.95
C LEU A 64 -2.94 7.09 14.11
N ASN A 65 -4.26 7.28 14.21
CA ASN A 65 -4.85 8.08 15.28
C ASN A 65 -4.76 7.41 16.66
N LYS A 66 -4.81 6.07 16.71
CA LYS A 66 -4.72 5.33 17.97
C LYS A 66 -3.28 5.16 18.45
N PHE A 67 -2.38 4.85 17.52
CA PHE A 67 -0.99 4.46 17.77
C PHE A 67 -0.04 5.24 16.84
N PRO A 68 0.10 6.56 17.04
CA PRO A 68 0.86 7.41 16.13
C PRO A 68 2.37 7.07 16.14
N ALA A 69 2.93 6.70 17.29
CA ALA A 69 4.34 6.36 17.43
C ALA A 69 4.69 5.04 16.72
N ASP A 70 3.88 3.99 16.93
CA ASP A 70 4.05 2.69 16.28
C ASP A 70 3.84 2.80 14.77
N THR A 71 2.85 3.58 14.35
CA THR A 71 2.63 3.85 12.93
C THR A 71 3.81 4.58 12.30
N ALA A 72 4.38 5.59 12.97
CA ALA A 72 5.56 6.29 12.48
C ALA A 72 6.79 5.37 12.40
N ARG A 73 6.97 4.48 13.39
CA ARG A 73 8.04 3.48 13.38
C ARG A 73 7.89 2.51 12.22
N PHE A 74 6.70 1.96 12.02
CA PHE A 74 6.40 1.07 10.88
C PHE A 74 6.70 1.76 9.54
N LEU A 75 6.26 3.01 9.36
CA LEU A 75 6.56 3.77 8.15
C LEU A 75 8.06 4.01 7.95
N ALA A 76 8.80 4.28 9.02
CA ALA A 76 10.25 4.47 8.96
C ALA A 76 10.98 3.17 8.57
N GLU A 77 10.57 2.02 9.14
CA GLU A 77 11.09 0.70 8.77
C GLU A 77 10.83 0.41 7.29
N ARG A 78 9.61 0.68 6.79
CA ARG A 78 9.26 0.51 5.37
C ARG A 78 10.02 1.46 4.43
N GLN A 79 10.28 2.69 4.86
CA GLN A 79 11.12 3.61 4.10
C GLN A 79 12.57 3.12 4.02
N GLY A 80 13.09 2.51 5.09
CA GLY A 80 14.35 1.78 5.08
C GLY A 80 14.37 0.67 4.03
N ASP A 81 13.37 -0.22 4.05
CA ASP A 81 13.23 -1.32 3.08
C ASP A 81 13.16 -0.83 1.61
N LEU A 82 12.55 0.33 1.37
CA LEU A 82 12.49 0.96 0.04
C LEU A 82 13.83 1.52 -0.41
N LEU A 83 14.57 2.17 0.49
CA LEU A 83 15.91 2.70 0.21
C LEU A 83 16.94 1.59 0.00
N ASP A 84 16.77 0.46 0.70
CA ASP A 84 17.60 -0.73 0.58
C ASP A 84 17.20 -1.61 -0.63
N GLY A 85 16.18 -1.21 -1.41
CA GLY A 85 15.76 -1.87 -2.64
C GLY A 85 14.90 -3.13 -2.44
N VAL A 86 14.71 -3.60 -1.22
CA VAL A 86 13.96 -4.83 -0.88
C VAL A 86 12.47 -4.71 -1.24
N ALA A 87 11.89 -3.51 -1.11
CA ALA A 87 10.47 -3.28 -1.42
C ALA A 87 10.18 -2.99 -2.91
N LEU A 88 11.19 -2.64 -3.71
CA LEU A 88 11.04 -2.36 -5.14
C LEU A 88 10.90 -3.65 -5.97
N ASP A 89 11.62 -4.72 -5.62
CA ASP A 89 11.52 -6.01 -6.30
C ASP A 89 10.10 -6.60 -6.18
N ALA A 90 9.46 -6.47 -5.01
CA ALA A 90 8.10 -6.96 -4.78
C ALA A 90 7.02 -6.20 -5.58
N LEU A 91 7.25 -4.92 -5.92
CA LEU A 91 6.35 -4.13 -6.78
C LEU A 91 6.63 -4.38 -8.27
N ALA A 92 7.87 -4.65 -8.64
CA ALA A 92 8.25 -5.03 -10.00
C ALA A 92 7.64 -6.39 -10.41
N GLU A 93 7.59 -7.36 -9.49
CA GLU A 93 6.93 -8.67 -9.70
C GLU A 93 5.41 -8.58 -9.90
N LEU A 94 4.78 -7.50 -9.45
CA LEU A 94 3.34 -7.24 -9.64
C LEU A 94 3.02 -6.54 -10.97
N SER A 95 4.03 -6.19 -11.77
CA SER A 95 3.83 -5.71 -13.14
C SER A 95 3.65 -6.91 -14.07
N PRO A 96 2.46 -7.13 -14.66
CA PRO A 96 2.32 -8.11 -15.72
C PRO A 96 3.07 -7.60 -16.96
N ASP A 97 4.02 -8.42 -17.42
CA ASP A 97 4.76 -8.31 -18.67
C ASP A 97 5.69 -7.10 -18.85
N GLY A 98 6.96 -7.33 -18.52
CA GLY A 98 8.05 -6.72 -19.26
C GLY A 98 8.24 -7.41 -20.61
N THR A 99 7.59 -6.92 -21.65
CA THR A 99 8.08 -7.11 -23.03
C THR A 99 8.66 -5.77 -23.53
N PRO A 100 9.99 -5.61 -23.63
CA PRO A 100 10.57 -4.53 -24.39
C PRO A 100 10.61 -4.94 -25.87
N ASP A 101 9.46 -4.93 -26.54
CA ASP A 101 9.40 -5.00 -28.01
C ASP A 101 9.06 -3.62 -28.56
N THR A 102 10.04 -2.72 -28.47
CA THR A 102 10.05 -1.53 -29.32
C THR A 102 10.49 -1.94 -30.72
N PRO A 103 9.74 -1.56 -31.77
CA PRO A 103 9.90 -2.07 -33.13
C PRO A 103 11.24 -1.68 -33.73
N THR A 104 11.90 -2.65 -34.38
CA THR A 104 13.04 -2.41 -35.26
C THR A 104 12.62 -1.44 -36.37
N PRO A 105 13.26 -0.27 -36.52
CA PRO A 105 13.06 0.53 -37.71
C PRO A 105 13.84 -0.13 -38.85
N ASP A 106 13.11 -0.68 -39.82
CA ASP A 106 13.63 -1.09 -41.12
C ASP A 106 14.02 0.18 -41.91
N PRO A 107 15.31 0.41 -42.25
CA PRO A 107 15.72 1.51 -43.10
C PRO A 107 15.70 1.04 -44.57
N SER A 108 14.56 0.61 -45.07
CA SER A 108 14.36 0.37 -46.50
C SER A 108 12.91 0.67 -46.88
N ASP A 109 12.56 1.95 -46.92
CA ASP A 109 11.72 2.50 -47.99
C ASP A 109 11.55 4.02 -47.85
N LYS A 110 12.22 4.80 -48.71
CA LYS A 110 11.60 5.88 -49.50
C LYS A 110 12.61 6.51 -50.45
N GLU A 111 12.43 6.14 -51.72
CA GLU A 111 12.65 6.84 -53.00
C GLU A 111 14.02 7.50 -53.29
#